data_AF-A0A060BL29-F1
#
_entry.id   AF-A0A060BL29-F1
#
_cell.length_a   1.000
_cell.length_b   1.000
_cell.length_c   1.000
_cell.angle_alpha   90.00
_cell.angle_beta   90.00
_cell.angle_gamma   90.00
#
_symmetry.space_group_name_H-M   'P 1'
#
loop_
_entity.id
_entity.type
_entity.pdbx_description
1 polymer ?
#
loop_
_entity_poly.entity_id
_entity_poly.type
_entity_poly.pdbx_seq_one_letter_code
_entity_poly.pdbx_strand_id
1 'polypeptide(L)'
;MPKIAKAERRADKAGTYAKRWAAKEACSKALGTGLRMGISWKDMGVTNLPTGQPVMALSGWAAERLRQMTPEGHEAVVHVTLTDDHPWAQAFVVIEA
;
A
#
# COMPACT_ATOMS: atom_id res chain seq x y z
N MET A 1 -16.63 -3.30 2.21
CA MET A 1 -15.75 -2.80 3.30
C MET A 1 -15.18 -3.93 4.19
N PRO A 2 -14.50 -4.96 3.66
CA PRO A 2 -13.98 -6.08 4.48
C PRO A 2 -12.72 -5.74 5.32
N LYS A 3 -12.00 -4.65 5.01
CA LYS A 3 -10.73 -4.29 5.66
C LYS A 3 -10.90 -3.64 7.05
N ILE A 4 -11.99 -2.91 7.28
CA ILE A 4 -12.31 -2.27 8.58
C ILE A 4 -12.64 -3.36 9.61
N ALA A 5 -13.51 -4.30 9.26
CA ALA A 5 -13.93 -5.39 10.14
C ALA A 5 -12.76 -6.28 10.62
N LYS A 6 -11.70 -6.47 9.81
CA LYS A 6 -10.50 -7.22 10.21
C LYS A 6 -9.65 -6.45 11.22
N ALA A 7 -9.58 -5.13 11.11
CA ALA A 7 -8.87 -4.28 12.07
C ALA A 7 -9.61 -4.18 13.40
N GLU A 8 -10.94 -4.10 13.36
CA GLU A 8 -11.79 -4.00 14.56
C GLU A 8 -11.77 -5.23 15.46
N ARG A 9 -11.33 -6.40 14.94
CA ARG A 9 -11.21 -7.65 15.70
C ARG A 9 -9.86 -7.83 16.39
N ARG A 10 -8.88 -6.93 16.18
CA ARG A 10 -7.55 -7.02 16.80
C ARG A 10 -7.47 -6.15 18.05
N ALA A 11 -6.74 -6.64 19.05
CA ALA A 11 -6.50 -5.92 20.31
C ALA A 11 -5.82 -4.55 20.03
N ASP A 12 -4.87 -4.52 19.09
CA ASP A 12 -4.24 -3.29 18.63
C ASP A 12 -4.82 -2.81 17.28
N LYS A 13 -5.93 -2.07 17.37
CA LYS A 13 -6.57 -1.43 16.22
C LYS A 13 -5.70 -0.32 15.63
N ALA A 14 -5.07 0.47 16.50
CA ALA A 14 -4.27 1.64 16.11
C ALA A 14 -3.04 1.21 15.29
N GLY A 15 -2.25 0.25 15.77
CA GLY A 15 -1.10 -0.28 15.01
C GLY A 15 -1.51 -0.95 13.70
N THR A 16 -2.68 -1.59 13.68
CA THR A 16 -3.25 -2.18 12.46
C THR A 16 -3.56 -1.12 11.39
N TYR A 17 -4.07 0.05 11.78
CA TYR A 17 -4.28 1.18 10.88
C TYR A 17 -2.96 1.88 10.52
N ALA A 18 -2.07 2.09 11.50
CA ALA A 18 -0.77 2.72 11.30
C ALA A 18 0.08 2.00 10.25
N LYS A 19 0.15 0.66 10.29
CA LYS A 19 0.83 -0.14 9.26
C LYS A 19 0.26 0.10 7.85
N ARG A 20 -1.07 0.04 7.72
CA ARG A 20 -1.73 0.24 6.42
C ARG A 20 -1.52 1.65 5.90
N TRP A 21 -1.50 2.63 6.79
CA TRP A 21 -1.18 4.00 6.45
C TRP A 21 0.27 4.12 5.94
N ALA A 22 1.24 3.57 6.68
CA ALA A 22 2.64 3.57 6.28
C ALA A 22 2.86 2.96 4.88
N ALA A 23 2.17 1.86 4.55
CA ALA A 23 2.25 1.26 3.22
C ALA A 23 1.64 2.14 2.11
N LYS A 24 0.52 2.82 2.38
CA LYS A 24 -0.07 3.77 1.42
C LYS A 24 0.85 4.97 1.19
N GLU A 25 1.43 5.50 2.26
CA GLU A 25 2.43 6.58 2.17
C GLU A 25 3.61 6.17 1.31
N ALA A 26 4.24 5.03 1.63
CA ALA A 26 5.39 4.51 0.90
C ALA A 26 5.05 4.28 -0.59
N CYS A 27 3.88 3.71 -0.89
CA CYS A 27 3.45 3.49 -2.26
C CYS A 27 3.21 4.80 -3.02
N SER A 28 2.56 5.79 -2.39
CA SER A 28 2.36 7.11 -3.00
C SER A 28 3.68 7.80 -3.38
N LYS A 29 4.73 7.58 -2.57
CA LYS A 29 6.07 8.11 -2.82
C LYS A 29 6.76 7.34 -3.95
N ALA A 30 6.65 6.02 -3.97
CA ALA A 30 7.18 5.20 -5.06
C ALA A 30 6.54 5.54 -6.43
N LEU A 31 5.25 5.88 -6.45
CA LEU A 31 4.55 6.37 -7.65
C LEU A 31 4.94 7.81 -8.07
N GLY A 32 5.83 8.46 -7.32
CA GLY A 32 6.40 9.77 -7.64
C GLY A 32 5.52 10.97 -7.31
N THR A 33 4.45 10.82 -6.51
CA THR A 33 3.52 11.92 -6.20
C THR A 33 3.49 12.32 -4.73
N GLY A 34 3.82 11.40 -3.83
CA GLY A 34 3.51 11.54 -2.40
C GLY A 34 2.00 11.73 -2.16
N LEU A 35 1.64 12.15 -0.95
CA LEU A 35 0.24 12.40 -0.56
C LEU A 35 -0.36 13.73 -1.01
N ARG A 36 0.38 14.54 -1.78
CA ARG A 36 -0.08 15.89 -2.17
C ARG A 36 -1.37 15.90 -3.01
N MET A 37 -1.86 14.72 -3.43
CA MET A 37 -3.00 14.55 -4.32
C MET A 37 -4.33 14.19 -3.64
N GLY A 38 -4.44 14.16 -2.31
CA GLY A 38 -5.70 14.15 -1.52
C GLY A 38 -6.70 12.98 -1.69
N ILE A 39 -6.71 12.33 -2.86
CA ILE A 39 -7.69 11.34 -3.34
C ILE A 39 -7.01 9.99 -3.60
N SER A 40 -5.71 9.96 -3.92
CA SER A 40 -5.00 8.73 -4.33
C SER A 40 -4.96 7.63 -3.26
N TRP A 41 -5.06 7.97 -1.98
CA TRP A 41 -5.01 6.97 -0.90
C TRP A 41 -6.24 6.06 -0.86
N LYS A 42 -7.39 6.46 -1.42
CA LYS A 42 -8.57 5.58 -1.59
C LYS A 42 -8.35 4.54 -2.69
N ASP A 43 -7.56 4.91 -3.69
CA ASP A 43 -7.14 4.06 -4.81
C ASP A 43 -6.00 3.09 -4.47
N MET A 44 -5.48 3.16 -3.23
CA MET A 44 -4.44 2.28 -2.73
C MET A 44 -4.94 1.47 -1.55
N GLY A 45 -4.67 0.16 -1.55
CA GLY A 45 -4.99 -0.71 -0.44
C GLY A 45 -3.94 -1.79 -0.22
N VAL A 46 -3.73 -2.18 1.03
CA VAL A 46 -2.97 -3.38 1.36
C VAL A 46 -3.93 -4.56 1.46
N THR A 47 -3.61 -5.66 0.78
CA THR A 47 -4.23 -6.99 0.96
C THR A 47 -3.15 -7.99 1.36
N ASN A 48 -3.55 -9.22 1.63
CA ASN A 48 -2.60 -10.30 1.92
C ASN A 48 -2.91 -11.47 1.00
N LEU A 49 -1.87 -12.11 0.47
CA LEU A 49 -1.98 -13.42 -0.15
C LEU A 49 -2.39 -14.47 0.90
N PRO A 50 -2.83 -15.68 0.48
CA PRO A 50 -3.11 -16.78 1.41
C PRO A 50 -1.93 -17.13 2.33
N THR A 51 -0.70 -16.93 1.85
CA THR A 51 0.54 -17.11 2.61
C THR A 51 0.73 -16.07 3.74
N GLY A 52 -0.09 -15.02 3.75
CA GLY A 52 0.05 -13.89 4.69
C GLY A 52 0.91 -12.75 4.15
N GLN A 53 1.64 -12.95 3.04
CA GLN A 53 2.47 -11.90 2.43
C GLN A 53 1.60 -10.68 2.05
N PRO A 54 1.98 -9.46 2.46
CA PRO A 54 1.25 -8.26 2.07
C PRO A 54 1.49 -7.93 0.59
N VAL A 55 0.47 -7.43 -0.08
CA VAL A 55 0.54 -6.95 -1.47
C VAL A 55 -0.22 -5.64 -1.61
N MET A 56 0.22 -4.82 -2.57
CA MET A 56 -0.49 -3.60 -2.94
C MET A 56 -1.61 -3.92 -3.93
N ALA A 57 -2.80 -3.45 -3.63
CA ALA A 57 -3.95 -3.42 -4.52
C ALA A 57 -4.17 -1.97 -4.95
N LEU A 58 -3.88 -1.69 -6.22
CA LEU A 58 -4.02 -0.37 -6.83
C LEU A 58 -5.26 -0.33 -7.72
N SER A 59 -6.01 0.75 -7.67
CA SER A 59 -7.16 1.02 -8.53
C SER A 59 -7.12 2.45 -9.07
N GLY A 60 -8.08 2.80 -9.93
CA GLY A 60 -8.31 4.17 -10.37
C GLY A 60 -7.03 4.88 -10.82
N TRP A 61 -6.77 6.04 -10.24
CA TRP A 61 -5.63 6.87 -10.60
C TRP A 61 -4.27 6.22 -10.26
N ALA A 62 -4.17 5.48 -9.15
CA ALA A 62 -2.90 4.85 -8.75
C ALA A 62 -2.48 3.75 -9.72
N ALA A 63 -3.44 2.95 -10.21
CA ALA A 63 -3.17 1.93 -11.22
C ALA A 63 -2.80 2.54 -12.57
N GLU A 64 -3.45 3.64 -12.97
CA GLU A 64 -3.11 4.36 -14.20
C GLU A 64 -1.72 4.98 -14.13
N ARG A 65 -1.37 5.58 -12.98
CA ARG A 65 -0.03 6.14 -12.77
C ARG A 65 1.05 5.06 -12.86
N LEU A 66 0.81 3.88 -12.28
CA LEU A 66 1.74 2.75 -12.38
C LEU A 66 1.94 2.37 -13.86
N ARG A 67 0.87 2.19 -14.63
CA ARG A 67 0.94 1.86 -16.07
C ARG A 67 1.75 2.89 -16.87
N GLN A 68 1.57 4.18 -16.59
CA GLN A 68 2.30 5.25 -17.27
C GLN A 68 3.80 5.26 -16.94
N MET A 69 4.18 4.75 -15.78
CA MET A 69 5.59 4.62 -15.36
C MET A 69 6.22 3.34 -15.90
N THR A 70 5.43 2.33 -16.27
CA THR A 70 5.90 1.06 -16.81
C THR A 70 6.40 1.24 -18.25
N PRO A 71 7.66 0.88 -18.56
CA PRO A 71 8.15 0.85 -19.94
C PRO A 71 7.36 -0.11 -20.83
N GLU A 72 7.32 0.19 -22.14
CA GLU A 72 6.64 -0.68 -23.10
C GLU A 72 7.23 -2.11 -23.08
N GLY A 73 6.37 -3.12 -23.14
CA GLY A 73 6.76 -4.53 -23.08
C GLY A 73 7.14 -5.07 -21.70
N HIS A 74 7.07 -4.25 -20.65
CA HIS A 74 7.38 -4.66 -19.27
C HIS A 74 6.09 -4.77 -18.44
N GLU A 75 6.12 -5.59 -17.39
CA GLU A 75 5.05 -5.69 -16.40
C GLU A 75 5.57 -5.17 -15.06
N ALA A 76 4.95 -4.13 -14.53
CA ALA A 76 5.40 -3.57 -13.27
C ALA A 76 4.91 -4.41 -12.07
N VAL A 77 5.83 -4.73 -11.16
CA VAL A 77 5.55 -5.43 -9.90
C VAL A 77 5.77 -4.49 -8.73
N VAL A 78 4.78 -4.43 -7.84
CA VAL A 78 4.84 -3.61 -6.61
C VAL A 78 5.14 -4.49 -5.41
N HIS A 79 6.38 -4.43 -4.94
CA HIS A 79 6.82 -5.11 -3.74
C HIS A 79 6.52 -4.25 -2.51
N VAL A 80 5.94 -4.86 -1.48
CA VAL A 80 5.65 -4.17 -0.21
C VAL A 80 6.00 -5.04 0.98
N THR A 81 6.60 -4.43 2.00
CA THR A 81 6.77 -5.02 3.32
C THR A 81 6.30 -4.05 4.40
N LEU A 82 5.78 -4.58 5.50
CA LEU A 82 5.29 -3.81 6.65
C LEU A 82 5.89 -4.39 7.93
N THR A 83 6.38 -3.51 8.79
CA THR A 83 6.83 -3.85 10.14
C THR A 83 6.29 -2.82 11.13
N ASP A 84 6.10 -3.22 12.37
CA ASP A 84 5.74 -2.34 13.47
C ASP A 84 6.38 -2.80 14.78
N ASP A 85 6.74 -1.82 15.60
CA ASP A 85 7.13 -1.99 17.00
C ASP A 85 6.62 -0.75 17.73
N HIS A 86 5.89 -0.91 18.83
CA HIS A 86 5.21 0.22 19.45
C HIS A 86 6.22 1.29 19.91
N PRO A 87 6.05 2.58 19.52
CA PRO A 87 4.88 3.21 18.89
C PRO A 87 4.96 3.41 17.36
N TRP A 88 5.91 2.77 16.68
CA TRP A 88 6.24 2.95 15.27
C TRP A 88 5.59 1.95 14.33
N ALA A 89 5.29 2.40 13.11
CA ALA A 89 4.97 1.55 11.97
C ALA A 89 5.77 2.01 10.75
N GLN A 90 6.32 1.06 10.01
CA GLN A 90 7.16 1.32 8.84
C GLN A 90 6.75 0.42 7.68
N ALA A 91 6.89 0.94 6.47
CA ALA A 91 6.72 0.16 5.25
C ALA A 91 7.75 0.58 4.21
N PHE A 92 8.19 -0.40 3.43
CA PHE A 92 9.01 -0.18 2.23
C PHE A 92 8.22 -0.62 1.02
N VAL A 93 8.32 0.17 -0.06
CA VAL A 93 7.71 -0.15 -1.35
C VAL A 93 8.77 0.03 -2.44
N VAL A 94 8.88 -0.97 -3.31
CA VAL A 94 9.72 -0.96 -4.51
C VAL A 94 8.83 -1.28 -5.70
N ILE A 95 9.01 -0.54 -6.79
CA ILE A 95 8.38 -0.82 -8.08
C ILE A 95 9.49 -1.24 -9.02
N GLU A 96 9.39 -2.46 -9.54
CA GLU A 96 10.25 -2.97 -10.62
C GLU A 96 9.41 -3.12 -11.89
N ALA A 97 10.05 -3.01 -13.06
CA ALA A 97 9.45 -3.26 -14.36
C ALA A 97 10.52 -3.84 -15.27
#